data_AF-A0A7J6P6Z1-F1
#
_entry.id   AF-A0A7J6P6Z1-F1
#
_cell.length_a   1.000
_cell.length_b   1.000
_cell.length_c   1.000
_cell.angle_alpha   90.00
_cell.angle_beta   90.00
_cell.angle_gamma   90.00
#
_symmetry.space_group_name_H-M   'P 1'
#
loop_
_entity.id
_entity.type
_entity.pdbx_description
1 polymer ?
#
loop_
_entity_poly.entity_id
_entity_poly.type
_entity_poly.pdbx_seq_one_letter_code
_entity_poly.pdbx_strand_id
1 'polypeptide(L)'
;MLAITAWYYWQMVAMTDQMQKSSIFASVHTEYASSDILDAIETIEDFVEEHSLDQDPYYVTFLRLKYSHDPRGRQLDHARRKMVSWFMKVRYFYDLGYLPVTDASYVEKIPGKDRARFLSELVGPLDDAVRLSTGRTPRSVFEFFREMYSVPSENAVSHLTLEDLPPDLRNMSLTAIRQGVASSSRQQRQRTSAPSIQGHSSSPYDEEL
;
A
#
# COMPACT_ATOMS: atom_id res chain seq x y z
N MET A 1 -15.69 29.88 -37.48
CA MET A 1 -14.95 30.28 -36.27
C MET A 1 -15.23 29.34 -35.10
N LEU A 2 -16.47 29.20 -34.61
CA LEU A 2 -16.78 28.35 -33.45
C LEU A 2 -16.37 26.87 -33.57
N ALA A 3 -16.52 26.26 -34.76
CA ALA A 3 -16.10 24.88 -34.99
C ALA A 3 -14.57 24.71 -34.93
N ILE A 4 -13.82 25.70 -35.46
CA ILE A 4 -12.36 25.69 -35.45
C ILE A 4 -11.85 25.87 -34.02
N THR A 5 -12.44 26.80 -33.25
CA THR A 5 -12.09 26.99 -31.84
C THR A 5 -12.43 25.78 -30.97
N ALA A 6 -13.58 25.13 -31.22
CA ALA A 6 -13.96 23.91 -30.52
C ALA A 6 -12.99 22.74 -30.83
N TRP A 7 -12.57 22.61 -32.10
CA TRP A 7 -11.59 21.62 -32.51
C TRP A 7 -10.22 21.86 -31.85
N TYR A 8 -9.73 23.11 -31.86
CA TYR A 8 -8.48 23.47 -31.16
C TYR A 8 -8.55 23.21 -29.66
N TYR A 9 -9.68 23.54 -29.02
CA TYR A 9 -9.88 23.26 -27.59
C TYR A 9 -9.83 21.76 -27.30
N TRP A 10 -10.50 20.95 -28.11
CA TRP A 10 -10.47 19.49 -27.95
C TRP A 10 -9.04 18.93 -28.13
N GLN A 11 -8.30 19.42 -29.12
CA GLN A 11 -6.90 19.03 -29.33
C GLN A 11 -6.00 19.41 -28.14
N MET A 12 -6.19 20.59 -27.56
CA MET A 12 -5.47 21.04 -26.37
C MET A 12 -5.77 20.16 -25.15
N VAL A 13 -7.04 19.80 -24.94
CA VAL A 13 -7.45 18.89 -23.86
C VAL A 13 -6.82 17.51 -24.05
N ALA A 14 -6.87 16.95 -25.26
CA ALA A 14 -6.26 15.65 -25.57
C ALA A 14 -4.74 15.67 -25.36
N MET A 15 -4.06 16.73 -25.79
CA MET A 15 -2.62 16.88 -25.60
C MET A 15 -2.26 17.03 -24.11
N THR A 16 -3.06 17.77 -23.34
CA THR A 16 -2.86 17.93 -21.89
C THR A 16 -3.03 16.60 -21.15
N ASP A 17 -4.06 15.84 -21.50
CA ASP A 17 -4.29 14.49 -20.96
C ASP A 17 -3.11 13.56 -21.24
N GLN A 18 -2.61 13.54 -22.48
CA GLN A 18 -1.45 12.74 -22.86
C GLN A 18 -0.16 13.16 -22.12
N MET A 19 0.05 14.45 -21.91
CA MET A 19 1.18 14.97 -21.13
C MET A 19 1.12 14.52 -19.65
N GLN A 20 -0.07 14.59 -19.04
CA GLN A 20 -0.26 14.12 -17.66
C GLN A 20 0.03 12.62 -17.53
N LYS A 21 -0.50 11.80 -18.45
CA LYS A 21 -0.25 10.36 -18.47
C LYS A 21 1.24 10.03 -18.65
N SER A 22 1.93 10.74 -19.54
CA SER A 22 3.37 10.57 -19.75
C SER A 22 4.20 10.95 -18.50
N SER A 23 3.85 12.04 -17.83
CA SER A 23 4.50 12.46 -16.59
C SER A 23 4.32 11.43 -15.47
N ILE A 24 3.10 10.91 -15.30
CA ILE A 24 2.79 9.87 -14.31
C ILE A 24 3.54 8.58 -14.64
N PHE A 25 3.56 8.16 -15.91
CA PHE A 25 4.33 7.01 -16.37
C PHE A 25 5.81 7.14 -16.00
N ALA A 26 6.43 8.29 -16.34
CA ALA A 26 7.82 8.56 -16.02
C ALA A 26 8.08 8.58 -14.51
N SER A 27 7.16 9.16 -13.72
CA SER A 27 7.27 9.21 -12.26
C SER A 27 7.26 7.82 -11.65
N VAL A 28 6.27 7.00 -12.01
CA VAL A 28 6.13 5.62 -11.49
C VAL A 28 7.34 4.77 -11.88
N HIS A 29 7.78 4.88 -13.13
CA HIS A 29 8.92 4.13 -13.64
C HIS A 29 10.23 4.53 -12.96
N THR A 30 10.48 5.83 -12.82
CA THR A 30 11.70 6.36 -12.18
C THR A 30 11.74 6.00 -10.70
N GLU A 31 10.61 6.08 -10.00
CA GLU A 31 10.52 5.68 -8.60
C GLU A 31 10.79 4.18 -8.42
N TYR A 32 10.22 3.33 -9.28
CA TYR A 32 10.49 1.89 -9.22
C TYR A 32 11.97 1.55 -9.48
N ALA A 33 12.61 2.29 -10.39
CA ALA A 33 14.02 2.14 -10.70
C ALA A 33 14.96 2.84 -9.68
N SER A 34 14.42 3.41 -8.60
CA SER A 34 15.25 4.01 -7.55
C SER A 34 16.02 2.95 -6.76
N SER A 35 17.23 3.30 -6.32
CA SER A 35 18.04 2.44 -5.44
C SER A 35 17.23 1.97 -4.22
N ASP A 36 16.46 2.88 -3.66
CA ASP A 36 15.60 2.65 -2.51
C ASP A 36 14.58 1.52 -2.68
N ILE A 37 14.01 1.36 -3.88
CA ILE A 37 13.07 0.29 -4.20
C ILE A 37 13.83 -0.99 -4.54
N LEU A 38 14.93 -0.88 -5.28
CA LEU A 38 15.78 -2.03 -5.62
C LEU A 38 16.34 -2.70 -4.35
N ASP A 39 16.86 -1.93 -3.39
CA ASP A 39 17.34 -2.43 -2.10
C ASP A 39 16.21 -3.10 -1.30
N ALA A 40 14.98 -2.60 -1.43
CA ALA A 40 13.81 -3.19 -0.78
C ALA A 40 13.38 -4.51 -1.45
N ILE A 41 13.52 -4.62 -2.77
CA ILE A 41 13.28 -5.86 -3.50
C ILE A 41 14.33 -6.89 -3.07
N GLU A 42 15.61 -6.56 -3.16
CA GLU A 42 16.72 -7.44 -2.78
C GLU A 42 16.59 -7.91 -1.32
N THR A 43 16.31 -7.00 -0.38
CA THR A 43 16.08 -7.35 1.03
C THR A 43 14.96 -8.39 1.22
N ILE A 44 13.90 -8.33 0.41
CA ILE A 44 12.78 -9.27 0.48
C ILE A 44 13.15 -10.59 -0.19
N GLU A 45 13.76 -10.54 -1.37
CA GLU A 45 14.18 -11.74 -2.12
C GLU A 45 15.20 -12.56 -1.33
N ASP A 46 16.25 -11.93 -0.81
CA ASP A 46 17.29 -12.57 0.01
C ASP A 46 16.69 -13.25 1.24
N PHE A 47 15.75 -12.57 1.91
CA PHE A 47 15.10 -13.12 3.08
C PHE A 47 14.21 -14.32 2.75
N VAL A 48 13.45 -14.24 1.64
CA VAL A 48 12.60 -15.34 1.20
C VAL A 48 13.45 -16.53 0.76
N GLU A 49 14.55 -16.28 0.05
CA GLU A 49 15.48 -17.33 -0.38
C GLU A 49 16.12 -18.03 0.82
N GLU A 50 16.65 -17.28 1.79
CA GLU A 50 17.28 -17.80 3.02
C GLU A 50 16.32 -18.70 3.82
N HIS A 51 15.04 -18.37 3.84
CA HIS A 51 14.01 -19.07 4.63
C HIS A 51 13.07 -19.93 3.79
N SER A 52 13.37 -20.17 2.51
CA SER A 52 12.50 -20.93 1.59
C SER A 52 12.45 -22.43 1.91
N LEU A 53 13.52 -22.96 2.50
CA LEU A 53 13.68 -24.37 2.86
C LEU A 53 13.45 -24.65 4.35
N ASP A 54 13.09 -23.62 5.12
CA ASP A 54 12.81 -23.76 6.54
C ASP A 54 11.53 -24.57 6.76
N GLN A 55 11.43 -25.20 7.94
CA GLN A 55 10.22 -25.91 8.35
C GLN A 55 9.03 -24.96 8.53
N ASP A 56 9.31 -23.74 9.01
CA ASP A 56 8.30 -22.70 9.17
C ASP A 56 8.27 -21.84 7.90
N PRO A 57 7.08 -21.44 7.42
CA PRO A 57 6.96 -20.48 6.32
C PRO A 57 7.69 -19.17 6.63
N TYR A 58 8.34 -18.56 5.64
CA TYR A 58 9.15 -17.34 5.84
C TYR A 58 8.40 -16.18 6.52
N TYR A 59 7.08 -16.04 6.32
CA TYR A 59 6.27 -15.01 6.96
C TYR A 59 6.14 -15.21 8.49
N VAL A 60 6.21 -16.46 8.96
CA VAL A 60 6.26 -16.80 10.40
C VAL A 60 7.58 -16.33 11.00
N THR A 61 8.69 -16.64 10.33
CA THR A 61 10.02 -16.20 10.74
C THR A 61 10.10 -14.67 10.79
N PHE A 62 9.57 -13.98 9.78
CA PHE A 62 9.45 -12.53 9.80
C PHE A 62 8.68 -12.00 11.02
N LEU A 63 7.52 -12.59 11.36
CA LEU A 63 6.76 -12.17 12.53
C LEU A 63 7.55 -12.34 13.83
N ARG A 64 8.29 -13.45 13.98
CA ARG A 64 9.17 -13.66 15.16
C ARG A 64 10.24 -12.59 15.25
N LEU A 65 10.93 -12.28 14.14
CA LEU A 65 11.93 -11.20 14.09
C LEU A 65 11.31 -9.84 14.42
N LYS A 66 10.11 -9.57 13.91
CA LYS A 66 9.37 -8.33 14.17
C LYS A 66 9.03 -8.17 15.66
N TYR A 67 8.48 -9.21 16.30
CA TYR A 67 8.07 -9.15 17.71
C TYR A 67 9.25 -9.18 18.70
N SER A 68 10.35 -9.82 18.33
CA SER A 68 11.61 -9.78 19.09
C SER A 68 12.37 -8.45 18.92
N HIS A 69 11.87 -7.53 18.11
CA HIS A 69 12.51 -6.24 17.80
C HIS A 69 13.89 -6.40 17.14
N ASP A 70 14.10 -7.51 16.44
CA ASP A 70 15.33 -7.78 15.73
C ASP A 70 15.58 -6.72 14.63
N PRO A 71 16.82 -6.23 14.45
CA PRO A 71 17.17 -5.30 13.38
C PRO A 71 16.77 -5.79 11.98
N ARG A 72 16.96 -7.07 11.65
CA ARG A 72 16.57 -7.67 10.37
C ARG A 72 15.06 -7.62 10.18
N GLY A 73 14.30 -7.93 11.24
CA GLY A 73 12.84 -7.82 11.22
C GLY A 73 12.34 -6.40 10.96
N ARG A 74 13.04 -5.38 11.49
CA ARG A 74 12.74 -3.97 11.20
C ARG A 74 13.08 -3.60 9.75
N GLN A 75 14.25 -3.99 9.27
CA GLN A 75 14.68 -3.73 7.89
C GLN A 75 13.69 -4.34 6.88
N LEU A 76 13.30 -5.59 7.09
CA LEU A 76 12.31 -6.27 6.24
C LEU A 76 10.92 -5.63 6.34
N ASP A 77 10.48 -5.19 7.52
CA ASP A 77 9.22 -4.44 7.66
C ASP A 77 9.24 -3.11 6.88
N HIS A 78 10.38 -2.42 6.86
CA HIS A 78 10.57 -1.21 6.08
C HIS A 78 10.51 -1.50 4.58
N ALA A 79 11.25 -2.50 4.10
CA ALA A 79 11.24 -2.94 2.71
C ALA A 79 9.83 -3.31 2.24
N ARG A 80 9.12 -4.16 3.00
CA ARG A 80 7.73 -4.54 2.76
C ARG A 80 6.82 -3.32 2.65
N ARG A 81 6.87 -2.38 3.61
CA ARG A 81 6.04 -1.17 3.57
C ARG A 81 6.32 -0.31 2.35
N LYS A 82 7.58 -0.20 1.94
CA LYS A 82 7.99 0.55 0.75
C LYS A 82 7.36 -0.04 -0.50
N MET A 83 7.47 -1.36 -0.68
CA MET A 83 6.85 -2.07 -1.80
C MET A 83 5.34 -1.90 -1.81
N VAL A 84 4.67 -2.16 -0.69
CA VAL A 84 3.22 -2.00 -0.60
C VAL A 84 2.78 -0.56 -0.90
N SER A 85 3.52 0.44 -0.43
CA SER A 85 3.23 1.85 -0.69
C SER A 85 3.33 2.18 -2.18
N TRP A 86 4.38 1.70 -2.85
CA TRP A 86 4.56 1.93 -4.28
C TRP A 86 3.41 1.32 -5.09
N PHE A 87 3.03 0.07 -4.83
CA PHE A 87 1.90 -0.56 -5.52
C PHE A 87 0.55 0.11 -5.21
N MET A 88 0.34 0.60 -3.98
CA MET A 88 -0.85 1.40 -3.65
C MET A 88 -0.91 2.70 -4.48
N LYS A 89 0.24 3.36 -4.69
CA LYS A 89 0.34 4.56 -5.54
C LYS A 89 0.01 4.23 -7.00
N VAL A 90 0.53 3.11 -7.52
CA VAL A 90 0.22 2.66 -8.88
C VAL A 90 -1.27 2.38 -9.05
N ARG A 91 -1.88 1.65 -8.09
CA ARG A 91 -3.32 1.41 -8.09
C ARG A 91 -4.10 2.73 -8.08
N TYR A 92 -3.69 3.71 -7.29
CA TYR A 92 -4.36 5.01 -7.24
C TYR A 92 -4.41 5.69 -8.62
N PHE A 93 -3.34 5.57 -9.43
CA PHE A 93 -3.35 6.09 -10.79
C PHE A 93 -4.25 5.31 -11.75
N TYR A 94 -4.43 4.01 -11.54
CA TYR A 94 -5.45 3.22 -12.24
C TYR A 94 -6.87 3.68 -11.88
N ASP A 95 -7.14 3.80 -10.58
CA ASP A 95 -8.45 4.19 -10.06
C ASP A 95 -8.87 5.59 -10.54
N LEU A 96 -7.90 6.51 -10.73
CA LEU A 96 -8.14 7.86 -11.24
C LEU A 96 -8.18 7.96 -12.79
N GLY A 97 -7.94 6.87 -13.52
CA GLY A 97 -7.94 6.87 -14.99
C GLY A 97 -6.68 7.46 -15.64
N TYR A 98 -5.64 7.76 -14.86
CA TYR A 98 -4.34 8.20 -15.38
C TYR A 98 -3.53 7.06 -15.99
N LEU A 99 -3.76 5.83 -15.54
CA LEU A 99 -3.30 4.61 -16.18
C LEU A 99 -4.54 3.84 -16.63
N PRO A 100 -5.03 4.04 -17.87
CA PRO A 100 -6.25 3.38 -18.30
C PRO A 100 -6.05 1.87 -18.39
N VAL A 101 -6.86 1.08 -17.67
CA VAL A 101 -6.87 -0.39 -17.75
C VAL A 101 -7.23 -0.88 -19.15
N THR A 102 -7.97 -0.06 -19.92
CA THR A 102 -8.37 -0.34 -21.30
C THR A 102 -7.22 -0.26 -22.30
N ASP A 103 -6.09 0.32 -21.93
CA ASP A 103 -4.90 0.41 -22.77
C ASP A 103 -3.87 -0.62 -22.32
N ALA A 104 -3.74 -1.68 -23.13
CA ALA A 104 -2.81 -2.78 -22.87
C ALA A 104 -1.36 -2.30 -22.71
N SER A 105 -0.97 -1.19 -23.34
CA SER A 105 0.40 -0.69 -23.26
C SER A 105 0.80 -0.21 -21.85
N TYR A 106 -0.17 0.25 -21.05
CA TYR A 106 0.05 0.62 -19.65
C TYR A 106 -0.01 -0.61 -18.75
N VAL A 107 -1.01 -1.48 -18.95
CA VAL A 107 -1.15 -2.71 -18.17
C VAL A 107 0.07 -3.61 -18.33
N GLU A 108 0.62 -3.80 -19.52
CA GLU A 108 1.81 -4.65 -19.66
C GLU A 108 3.06 -4.08 -18.97
N LYS A 109 3.14 -2.75 -18.82
CA LYS A 109 4.36 -2.06 -18.36
C LYS A 109 4.34 -1.63 -16.91
N ILE A 110 3.15 -1.35 -16.34
CA ILE A 110 2.99 -0.77 -15.01
C ILE A 110 1.92 -1.51 -14.19
N PRO A 111 2.27 -2.13 -13.06
CA PRO A 111 3.61 -2.58 -12.72
C PRO A 111 4.11 -3.66 -13.71
N GLY A 112 3.24 -4.30 -14.48
CA GLY A 112 3.57 -5.47 -15.29
C GLY A 112 3.44 -6.77 -14.50
N LYS A 113 3.29 -7.89 -15.23
CA LYS A 113 2.93 -9.19 -14.67
C LYS A 113 3.94 -9.72 -13.65
N ASP A 114 5.24 -9.63 -13.94
CA ASP A 114 6.28 -10.18 -13.06
C ASP A 114 6.35 -9.40 -11.74
N ARG A 115 6.18 -8.08 -11.79
CA ARG A 115 6.12 -7.24 -10.59
C ARG A 115 4.87 -7.52 -9.76
N ALA A 116 3.72 -7.73 -10.42
CA ALA A 116 2.49 -8.13 -9.75
C ALA A 116 2.63 -9.52 -9.09
N ARG A 117 3.38 -10.44 -9.72
CA ARG A 117 3.74 -11.73 -9.14
C ARG A 117 4.61 -11.56 -7.90
N PHE A 118 5.70 -10.79 -7.99
CA PHE A 118 6.56 -10.46 -6.83
C PHE A 118 5.74 -9.89 -5.66
N LEU A 119 4.85 -8.93 -5.94
CA LEU A 119 3.98 -8.36 -4.91
C LEU A 119 3.09 -9.43 -4.26
N SER A 120 2.49 -10.30 -5.08
CA SER A 120 1.50 -11.28 -4.59
C SER A 120 2.13 -12.45 -3.86
N GLU A 121 3.27 -12.95 -4.33
CA GLU A 121 3.90 -14.19 -3.86
C GLU A 121 4.91 -13.96 -2.74
N LEU A 122 5.61 -12.82 -2.73
CA LEU A 122 6.67 -12.54 -1.75
C LEU A 122 6.20 -11.50 -0.73
N VAL A 123 5.69 -10.36 -1.20
CA VAL A 123 5.31 -9.25 -0.31
C VAL A 123 3.96 -9.48 0.38
N GLY A 124 3.01 -10.08 -0.34
CA GLY A 124 1.64 -10.35 0.12
C GLY A 124 1.60 -11.11 1.44
N PRO A 125 2.26 -12.29 1.53
CA PRO A 125 2.34 -13.06 2.76
C PRO A 125 2.90 -12.28 3.95
N LEU A 126 3.90 -11.42 3.74
CA LEU A 126 4.44 -10.55 4.79
C LEU A 126 3.44 -9.46 5.23
N ASP A 127 2.65 -8.89 4.32
CA ASP A 127 1.65 -7.87 4.69
C ASP A 127 0.46 -8.47 5.40
N ASP A 128 -0.06 -9.59 4.88
CA ASP A 128 -1.18 -10.31 5.45
C ASP A 128 -0.86 -10.81 6.86
N ALA A 129 0.32 -11.42 7.07
CA ALA A 129 0.76 -11.88 8.38
C ALA A 129 0.77 -10.75 9.43
N VAL A 130 1.31 -9.57 9.09
CA VAL A 130 1.34 -8.41 10.01
C VAL A 130 -0.04 -7.81 10.24
N ARG A 131 -0.90 -7.79 9.22
CA ARG A 131 -2.26 -7.27 9.34
C ARG A 131 -3.08 -8.16 10.24
N LEU A 132 -3.03 -9.47 10.01
CA LEU A 132 -3.62 -10.47 10.87
C LEU A 132 -3.12 -10.32 12.31
N SER A 133 -1.81 -10.21 12.49
CA SER A 133 -1.18 -10.10 13.81
C SER A 133 -1.52 -8.81 14.57
N THR A 134 -2.00 -7.79 13.85
CA THR A 134 -2.44 -6.50 14.40
C THR A 134 -3.95 -6.28 14.33
N GLY A 135 -4.72 -7.29 13.91
CA GLY A 135 -6.18 -7.23 13.82
C GLY A 135 -6.70 -6.30 12.72
N ARG A 136 -5.89 -6.02 11.70
CA ARG A 136 -6.26 -5.22 10.54
C ARG A 136 -6.74 -6.13 9.41
N THR A 137 -7.69 -5.64 8.61
CA THR A 137 -8.16 -6.35 7.42
C THR A 137 -7.06 -6.44 6.36
N PRO A 138 -7.03 -7.49 5.52
CA PRO A 138 -6.13 -7.59 4.36
C PRO A 138 -6.23 -6.38 3.42
N ARG A 139 -5.18 -6.08 2.65
CA ARG A 139 -5.25 -5.00 1.65
C ARG A 139 -5.83 -5.50 0.34
N SER A 140 -6.76 -4.73 -0.21
CA SER A 140 -7.29 -4.94 -1.56
C SER A 140 -6.27 -4.72 -2.68
N VAL A 141 -5.07 -4.19 -2.41
CA VAL A 141 -4.03 -3.93 -3.44
C VAL A 141 -3.49 -5.21 -4.05
N PHE A 142 -3.33 -6.26 -3.24
CA PHE A 142 -2.84 -7.56 -3.71
C PHE A 142 -3.85 -8.22 -4.64
N GLU A 143 -5.13 -8.23 -4.23
CA GLU A 143 -6.24 -8.75 -5.03
C GLU A 143 -6.37 -8.00 -6.36
N PHE A 144 -6.33 -6.66 -6.33
CA PHE A 144 -6.42 -5.82 -7.52
C PHE A 144 -5.39 -6.21 -8.59
N PHE A 145 -4.11 -6.31 -8.24
CA PHE A 145 -3.08 -6.67 -9.22
C PHE A 145 -3.13 -8.16 -9.58
N ARG A 146 -3.54 -9.03 -8.65
CA ARG A 146 -3.72 -10.46 -8.94
C ARG A 146 -4.78 -10.67 -10.01
N GLU A 147 -5.94 -10.01 -9.86
CA GLU A 147 -7.04 -10.05 -10.82
C GLU A 147 -6.63 -9.44 -12.16
N MET A 148 -6.02 -8.25 -12.12
CA MET A 148 -5.57 -7.53 -13.32
C MET A 148 -4.63 -8.37 -14.20
N TYR A 149 -3.73 -9.14 -13.59
CA TYR A 149 -2.71 -9.92 -14.31
C TYR A 149 -2.98 -11.44 -14.35
N SER A 150 -4.12 -11.88 -13.82
CA SER A 150 -4.44 -13.31 -13.66
C SER A 150 -3.30 -14.09 -12.99
N VAL A 151 -2.72 -13.54 -11.92
CA VAL A 151 -1.66 -14.21 -11.15
C VAL A 151 -2.31 -15.30 -10.29
N PRO A 152 -1.81 -16.55 -10.30
CA PRO A 152 -2.38 -17.63 -9.49
C PRO A 152 -2.41 -17.27 -8.00
N SER A 153 -3.49 -17.63 -7.31
CA SER A 153 -3.67 -17.39 -5.88
C SER A 153 -3.12 -18.51 -4.99
N GLU A 154 -2.39 -19.48 -5.54
CA GLU A 154 -1.97 -20.68 -4.79
C GLU A 154 -1.05 -20.35 -3.61
N ASN A 155 -0.27 -19.26 -3.72
CA ASN A 155 0.56 -18.72 -2.64
C ASN A 155 -0.10 -17.54 -1.91
N ALA A 156 -1.36 -17.23 -2.22
CA ALA A 156 -2.08 -16.14 -1.59
C ALA A 156 -2.44 -16.50 -0.16
N VAL A 157 -1.70 -15.89 0.74
CA VAL A 157 -1.93 -15.89 2.18
C VAL A 157 -3.21 -15.13 2.59
N SER A 158 -4.04 -14.71 1.64
CA SER A 158 -5.35 -14.11 1.87
C SER A 158 -6.35 -15.04 2.59
N HIS A 159 -5.96 -16.28 2.89
CA HIS A 159 -6.69 -17.24 3.74
C HIS A 159 -6.09 -17.43 5.15
N LEU A 160 -4.96 -16.77 5.49
CA LEU A 160 -4.37 -16.89 6.82
C LEU A 160 -5.36 -16.40 7.88
N THR A 161 -5.67 -17.29 8.79
CA THR A 161 -6.41 -17.01 10.01
C THR A 161 -5.46 -16.99 11.21
N LEU A 162 -5.94 -16.41 12.31
CA LEU A 162 -5.14 -16.32 13.54
C LEU A 162 -4.81 -17.71 14.12
N GLU A 163 -5.56 -18.73 13.72
CA GLU A 163 -5.37 -20.13 14.14
C GLU A 163 -4.19 -20.79 13.41
N ASP A 164 -3.87 -20.32 12.20
CA ASP A 164 -2.75 -20.81 11.39
C ASP A 164 -1.39 -20.29 11.89
N LEU A 165 -1.38 -19.32 12.81
CA LEU A 165 -0.16 -18.84 13.42
C LEU A 165 0.30 -19.79 14.55
N PRO A 166 1.63 -20.03 14.66
CA PRO A 166 2.21 -20.72 15.79
C PRO A 166 1.73 -20.16 17.15
N PRO A 167 1.57 -20.99 18.18
CA PRO A 167 0.96 -20.59 19.45
C PRO A 167 1.62 -19.38 20.13
N ASP A 168 2.94 -19.27 20.03
CA ASP A 168 3.73 -18.14 20.52
C ASP A 168 3.34 -16.84 19.81
N LEU A 169 3.32 -16.84 18.48
CA LEU A 169 2.95 -15.69 17.67
C LEU A 169 1.48 -15.31 17.81
N ARG A 170 0.59 -16.30 17.94
CA ARG A 170 -0.83 -16.08 18.19
C ARG A 170 -1.05 -15.32 19.49
N ASN A 171 -0.37 -15.70 20.56
CA ASN A 171 -0.47 -15.03 21.87
C ASN A 171 0.08 -13.59 21.82
N MET A 172 1.21 -13.39 21.12
CA MET A 172 1.77 -12.05 20.89
C MET A 172 0.82 -11.17 20.08
N SER A 173 0.19 -11.73 19.04
CA SER A 173 -0.81 -11.06 18.20
C SER A 173 -2.04 -10.65 19.00
N LEU A 174 -2.61 -11.56 19.80
CA LEU A 174 -3.74 -11.26 20.68
C LEU A 174 -3.41 -10.15 21.68
N THR A 175 -2.18 -10.12 22.19
CA THR A 175 -1.71 -9.06 23.09
C THR A 175 -1.61 -7.72 22.36
N ALA A 176 -1.02 -7.71 21.16
CA ALA A 176 -0.90 -6.51 20.33
C ALA A 176 -2.27 -5.94 19.93
N ILE A 177 -3.21 -6.80 19.53
CA ILE A 177 -4.58 -6.43 19.19
C ILE A 177 -5.27 -5.78 20.39
N ARG A 178 -5.19 -6.39 21.58
CA ARG A 178 -5.78 -5.84 22.81
C ARG A 178 -5.21 -4.47 23.16
N GLN A 179 -3.89 -4.28 23.04
CA GLN A 179 -3.23 -3.00 23.28
C GLN A 179 -3.64 -1.93 22.25
N GLY A 180 -3.78 -2.31 20.98
CA GLY A 180 -4.27 -1.43 19.91
C GLY A 180 -5.71 -0.95 20.13
N VAL A 181 -6.59 -1.84 20.60
CA VAL A 181 -7.98 -1.47 20.95
C VAL A 181 -8.00 -0.53 22.15
N ALA A 182 -7.25 -0.83 23.21
CA ALA A 182 -7.21 0.00 24.41
C ALA A 182 -6.68 1.43 24.16
N SER A 183 -5.65 1.58 23.33
CA SER A 183 -5.10 2.89 22.95
C SER A 183 -6.07 3.70 22.09
N SER A 184 -6.76 3.06 21.14
CA SER A 184 -7.79 3.69 20.31
C SER A 184 -8.98 4.18 21.13
N SER A 185 -9.46 3.38 22.09
CA SER A 185 -10.54 3.79 23.01
C SER A 185 -10.14 4.96 23.91
N ARG A 186 -8.87 5.04 24.31
CA ARG A 186 -8.34 6.15 25.13
C ARG A 186 -8.24 7.45 24.33
N GLN A 187 -7.78 7.40 23.09
CA GLN A 187 -7.77 8.56 22.18
C GLN A 187 -9.19 9.04 21.85
N GLN A 188 -10.13 8.13 21.67
CA GLN A 188 -11.53 8.49 21.38
C GLN A 188 -12.20 9.18 22.57
N ARG A 189 -11.94 8.74 23.81
CA ARG A 189 -12.41 9.42 25.04
C ARG A 189 -11.79 10.80 25.24
N GLN A 190 -10.55 11.01 24.80
CA GLN A 190 -9.88 12.33 24.84
C GLN A 190 -10.43 13.30 23.78
N ARG A 191 -10.88 12.80 22.63
CA ARG A 191 -11.53 13.63 21.59
C ARG A 191 -12.94 14.05 21.95
N THR A 192 -13.69 13.23 22.68
CA THR A 192 -15.06 13.57 23.14
C THR A 192 -15.11 14.47 24.36
N SER A 193 -13.96 14.78 24.97
CA SER A 193 -13.85 15.67 26.15
C SER A 193 -13.26 17.06 25.81
N ALA A 194 -13.09 17.38 24.53
CA ALA A 194 -12.80 18.75 24.11
C ALA A 194 -14.04 19.64 24.35
N PRO A 195 -13.94 20.74 25.11
CA PRO A 195 -15.07 21.63 25.33
C PRO A 195 -15.46 22.35 24.04
N SER A 196 -16.75 22.32 23.71
CA SER A 196 -17.33 23.20 22.70
C SER A 196 -17.00 24.66 23.04
N ILE A 197 -16.22 25.31 22.17
CA ILE A 197 -16.05 26.76 22.22
C ILE A 197 -17.40 27.38 21.83
N GLN A 198 -18.15 27.78 22.84
CA GLN A 198 -19.34 28.64 22.75
C GLN A 198 -18.92 30.11 22.93
N GLY A 199 -19.38 30.99 22.03
CA GLY A 199 -19.34 32.45 22.14
C GLY A 199 -18.05 33.08 21.58
N HIS A 200 -18.06 34.14 20.77
CA HIS A 200 -19.02 35.22 20.63
C HIS A 200 -19.00 35.83 19.23
N SER A 201 -20.18 36.19 18.74
CA SER A 201 -20.35 37.19 17.69
C SER A 201 -20.08 38.59 18.23
N SER A 202 -19.28 39.37 17.52
CA SER A 202 -19.45 40.82 17.41
C SER A 202 -18.69 41.33 16.18
N SER A 203 -19.46 41.64 15.14
CA SER A 203 -19.15 42.68 14.13
C SER A 203 -19.17 44.05 14.84
N PRO A 204 -18.32 45.03 14.49
CA PRO A 204 -18.71 46.02 13.47
C PRO A 204 -17.56 46.56 12.59
N TYR A 205 -17.99 47.16 11.47
CA TYR A 205 -17.35 48.16 10.61
C TYR A 205 -16.11 48.92 11.10
N ASP A 206 -15.18 49.15 10.15
CA ASP A 206 -14.42 50.39 9.83
C ASP A 206 -13.71 50.11 8.48
N GLU A 207 -14.17 50.56 7.31
CA GLU A 207 -14.04 51.90 6.69
C GLU A 207 -12.62 52.51 6.66
N GLU A 208 -12.19 52.83 5.43
CA GLU A 208 -11.05 53.70 5.00
C GLU A 208 -9.60 53.20 5.12
N LEU A 209 -9.01 52.77 3.98
CA LEU A 209 -8.11 53.55 3.10
C LEU A 209 -7.63 52.73 1.89
#